data_AF-A0A9X3HTF6-F1
#
_entry.id   AF-A0A9X3HTF6-F1
#
_cell.length_a   1.000
_cell.length_b   1.000
_cell.length_c   1.000
_cell.angle_alpha   90.00
_cell.angle_beta   90.00
_cell.angle_gamma   90.00
#
_symmetry.space_group_name_H-M   'P 1'
#
loop_
_entity.id
_entity.type
_entity.pdbx_description
1 polymer ?
#
loop_
_entity_poly.entity_id
_entity_poly.type
_entity_poly.pdbx_seq_one_letter_code
_entity_poly.pdbx_strand_id
1 'polypeptide(L)'
;MAKTDLERFNQGIGALLTLGAKNPAIYKAYFGVLEWMQAQQDVPRAKETIGAKLALGGYALHTENAKAHRNAVRGYMLLMATRYANTDDQLATIAEGHKSYSNAQSTQTVVNKIVEKSAGIIVAQGGIVVMPEVYDVGQEKGLAGEALTRNIRKSRDEAKRIIQAGLSNISLKDPDEHMKRWFGALSNQQKAQLKQNLTNMLDGLNSKSIQFKVAVKKKTYGTASPQSFESLMQQQYIRINLGHYFFTSSGDHSNQTVHDQAFYDRVLGTHMALKDERAEVQSQFFKDIKGKSSAEVDVLQQEFDRASKEIRRKIKQNAAQLPTENDSIISYAGVVVHEATHNMIETEDVTVSGHMMYGPNSCFWLAARHPDKALNNADNYRLYCECFL
;
A
#
# COMPACT_ATOMS: atom_id res chain seq x y z
N MET A 1 33.43 12.15 14.63
CA MET A 1 33.10 12.93 13.41
C MET A 1 31.85 13.76 13.67
N ALA A 2 31.82 15.00 13.18
CA ALA A 2 30.60 15.81 13.22
C ALA A 2 29.54 15.19 12.30
N LYS A 3 28.29 15.15 12.75
CA LYS A 3 27.17 14.65 11.92
C LYS A 3 26.87 15.63 10.80
N THR A 4 26.53 15.12 9.63
CA THR A 4 26.05 15.94 8.51
C THR A 4 24.68 16.56 8.83
N ASP A 5 24.29 17.58 8.09
CA ASP A 5 23.00 18.24 8.30
C ASP A 5 21.83 17.30 7.99
N LEU A 6 21.95 16.50 6.91
CA LEU A 6 20.99 15.45 6.59
C LEU A 6 20.85 14.41 7.71
N GLU A 7 21.96 13.98 8.33
CA GLU A 7 21.90 13.04 9.46
C GLU A 7 21.18 13.63 10.68
N ARG A 8 21.36 14.94 10.94
CA ARG A 8 20.66 15.63 12.05
C ARG A 8 19.17 15.74 11.77
N PHE A 9 18.80 16.08 10.54
CA PHE A 9 17.41 16.07 10.08
C PHE A 9 16.78 14.68 10.28
N ASN A 10 17.45 13.64 9.77
CA ASN A 10 16.99 12.25 9.86
C ASN A 10 16.86 11.77 11.32
N GLN A 11 17.71 12.24 12.23
CA GLN A 11 17.58 11.96 13.66
C GLN A 11 16.39 12.66 14.30
N GLY A 12 16.14 13.93 13.95
CA GLY A 12 14.98 14.66 14.45
C GLY A 12 13.67 13.99 14.02
N ILE A 13 13.56 13.65 12.73
CA ILE A 13 12.34 13.01 12.21
C ILE A 13 12.17 11.58 12.71
N GLY A 14 13.27 10.82 12.84
CA GLY A 14 13.28 9.48 13.43
C GLY A 14 12.89 9.49 14.92
N ALA A 15 13.25 10.55 15.66
CA ALA A 15 12.84 10.73 17.04
C ALA A 15 11.33 10.96 17.15
N LEU A 16 10.77 11.86 16.33
CA LEU A 16 9.32 12.10 16.28
C LEU A 16 8.55 10.83 15.92
N LEU A 17 9.03 10.04 14.95
CA LEU A 17 8.44 8.75 14.60
C LEU A 17 8.46 7.77 15.77
N THR A 18 9.62 7.59 16.41
CA THR A 18 9.79 6.64 17.52
C THR A 18 8.95 6.99 18.73
N LEU A 19 8.90 8.28 19.09
CA LEU A 19 8.09 8.79 20.19
C LEU A 19 6.59 8.73 19.84
N GLY A 20 6.24 9.11 18.62
CA GLY A 20 4.86 9.12 18.12
C GLY A 20 4.25 7.73 18.01
N ALA A 21 5.04 6.68 17.75
CA ALA A 21 4.59 5.29 17.79
C ALA A 21 3.97 4.89 19.15
N LYS A 22 4.30 5.62 20.23
CA LYS A 22 3.74 5.42 21.58
C LYS A 22 2.81 6.54 22.02
N ASN A 23 2.70 7.62 21.24
CA ASN A 23 1.94 8.81 21.61
C ASN A 23 1.25 9.45 20.37
N PRO A 24 -0.08 9.32 20.24
CA PRO A 24 -0.81 9.85 19.08
C PRO A 24 -0.64 11.36 18.86
N ALA A 25 -0.45 12.16 19.92
CA ALA A 25 -0.21 13.58 19.78
C ALA A 25 1.13 13.82 19.07
N ILE A 26 2.22 13.22 19.55
CA ILE A 26 3.55 13.35 18.90
C ILE A 26 3.53 12.83 17.46
N TYR A 27 2.71 11.82 17.18
CA TYR A 27 2.54 11.32 15.82
C TYR A 27 1.98 12.38 14.86
N LYS A 28 1.14 13.32 15.35
CA LYS A 28 0.71 14.50 14.58
C LYS A 28 1.88 15.42 14.23
N ALA A 29 2.85 15.60 15.14
CA ALA A 29 4.06 16.38 14.83
C ALA A 29 4.92 15.72 13.76
N TYR A 30 5.11 14.40 13.82
CA TYR A 30 5.79 13.66 12.76
C TYR A 30 5.14 13.90 11.39
N PHE A 31 3.80 13.80 11.31
CA PHE A 31 3.09 14.08 10.07
C PHE A 31 3.12 15.54 9.66
N GLY A 32 3.01 16.48 10.59
CA GLY A 32 3.15 17.90 10.29
C GLY A 32 4.50 18.18 9.61
N VAL A 33 5.60 17.60 10.10
CA VAL A 33 6.92 17.73 9.49
C VAL A 33 6.94 17.13 8.08
N LEU A 34 6.32 15.98 7.87
CA LEU A 34 6.23 15.37 6.53
C LEU A 34 5.40 16.20 5.56
N GLU A 35 4.27 16.77 5.99
CA GLU A 35 3.49 17.70 5.18
C GLU A 35 4.31 18.94 4.80
N TRP A 36 5.04 19.51 5.76
CA TRP A 36 5.92 20.63 5.51
C TRP A 36 6.99 20.27 4.48
N MET A 37 7.63 19.09 4.62
CA MET A 37 8.62 18.60 3.66
C MET A 37 8.02 18.48 2.26
N GLN A 38 6.80 17.96 2.16
CA GLN A 38 6.12 17.78 0.89
C GLN A 38 5.72 19.09 0.22
N ALA A 39 5.59 20.19 0.98
CA ALA A 39 5.34 21.52 0.45
C ALA A 39 6.62 22.20 -0.08
N GLN A 40 7.79 21.60 0.10
CA GLN A 40 9.06 22.18 -0.37
C GLN A 40 9.29 21.84 -1.85
N GLN A 41 9.71 22.85 -2.61
CA GLN A 41 10.10 22.68 -4.01
C GLN A 41 11.36 21.80 -4.16
N ASP A 42 12.32 21.95 -3.24
CA ASP A 42 13.57 21.16 -3.21
C ASP A 42 13.71 20.47 -1.86
N VAL A 43 13.18 19.24 -1.77
CA VAL A 43 13.17 18.46 -0.53
C VAL A 43 14.58 18.16 -0.02
N PRO A 44 15.55 17.69 -0.83
CA PRO A 44 16.93 17.50 -0.38
C PRO A 44 17.53 18.75 0.27
N ARG A 45 17.48 19.90 -0.42
CA ARG A 45 18.04 21.16 0.11
C ARG A 45 17.31 21.63 1.36
N ALA A 46 15.99 21.45 1.43
CA ALA A 46 15.22 21.81 2.61
C ALA A 46 15.61 20.96 3.83
N LYS A 47 15.87 19.65 3.65
CA LYS A 47 16.38 18.78 4.71
C LYS A 47 17.73 19.24 5.23
N GLU A 48 18.66 19.59 4.34
CA GLU A 48 19.98 20.10 4.72
C GLU A 48 19.86 21.44 5.45
N THR A 49 19.07 22.37 4.92
CA THR A 49 18.86 23.70 5.51
C THR A 49 18.30 23.61 6.92
N ILE A 50 17.26 22.79 7.13
CA ILE A 50 16.71 22.58 8.48
C ILE A 50 17.68 21.78 9.34
N GLY A 51 18.32 20.76 8.79
CA GLY A 51 19.30 19.92 9.48
C GLY A 51 20.45 20.71 10.11
N ALA A 52 20.94 21.75 9.41
CA ALA A 52 21.95 22.67 9.92
C ALA A 52 21.47 23.38 11.20
N LYS A 53 20.19 23.78 11.24
CA LYS A 53 19.55 24.43 12.39
C LYS A 53 19.35 23.49 13.59
N LEU A 54 19.46 22.17 13.41
CA LEU A 54 19.32 21.16 14.48
C LEU A 54 20.64 20.79 15.16
N ALA A 55 21.67 21.63 15.00
CA ALA A 55 22.94 21.49 15.70
C ALA A 55 22.76 21.77 17.20
N LEU A 56 23.28 20.89 18.06
CA LEU A 56 23.23 21.05 19.52
C LEU A 56 24.61 21.29 20.17
N GLY A 57 25.67 21.39 19.36
CA GLY A 57 27.05 21.46 19.84
C GLY A 57 27.54 20.18 20.53
N GLY A 58 28.62 20.32 21.30
CA GLY A 58 29.24 19.23 22.07
C GLY A 58 28.45 18.87 23.32
N TYR A 59 28.20 17.58 23.53
CA TYR A 59 27.65 17.03 24.78
C TYR A 59 28.77 16.28 25.50
N ALA A 60 28.93 16.54 26.80
CA ALA A 60 29.94 15.87 27.62
C ALA A 60 29.65 14.37 27.87
N LEU A 61 28.39 13.94 27.72
CA LEU A 61 27.94 12.58 28.05
C LEU A 61 27.57 11.77 26.80
N HIS A 62 28.11 10.55 26.70
CA HIS A 62 27.95 9.62 25.58
C HIS A 62 27.10 8.38 25.89
N THR A 63 26.26 8.43 26.93
CA THR A 63 25.34 7.32 27.29
C THR A 63 24.18 7.18 26.30
N GLU A 64 23.55 6.00 26.25
CA GLU A 64 22.35 5.77 25.43
C GLU A 64 21.20 6.70 25.81
N ASN A 65 21.00 6.97 27.11
CA ASN A 65 19.99 7.91 27.56
C ASN A 65 20.29 9.35 27.10
N ALA A 66 21.55 9.78 27.12
CA ALA A 66 21.95 11.08 26.59
C ALA A 66 21.80 11.14 25.05
N LYS A 67 21.98 10.03 24.32
CA LYS A 67 21.66 9.95 22.89
C LYS A 67 20.16 10.07 22.63
N ALA A 68 19.33 9.35 23.39
CA ALA A 68 17.87 9.41 23.28
C ALA A 68 17.35 10.83 23.58
N HIS A 69 17.86 11.48 24.64
CA HIS A 69 17.57 12.87 24.97
C HIS A 69 17.92 13.81 23.81
N ARG A 70 19.14 13.72 23.25
CA ARG A 70 19.56 14.53 22.10
C ARG A 70 18.65 14.36 20.89
N ASN A 71 18.22 13.12 20.61
CA ASN A 71 17.31 12.86 19.50
C ASN A 71 15.92 13.48 19.78
N ALA A 72 15.42 13.41 21.01
CA ALA A 72 14.18 14.09 21.40
C ALA A 72 14.29 15.61 21.24
N VAL A 73 15.41 16.24 21.66
CA VAL A 73 15.64 17.69 21.48
C VAL A 73 15.66 18.04 19.99
N ARG A 74 16.34 17.26 19.14
CA ARG A 74 16.30 17.46 17.68
C ARG A 74 14.89 17.32 17.11
N GLY A 75 14.11 16.35 17.60
CA GLY A 75 12.70 16.19 17.21
C GLY A 75 11.87 17.42 17.57
N TYR A 76 12.08 17.97 18.78
CA TYR A 76 11.40 19.19 19.20
C TYR A 76 11.80 20.40 18.35
N MET A 77 13.09 20.62 18.14
CA MET A 77 13.58 21.71 17.28
C MET A 77 13.10 21.57 15.83
N LEU A 78 13.07 20.34 15.29
CA LEU A 78 12.57 20.06 13.95
C LEU A 78 11.09 20.45 13.83
N LEU A 79 10.28 20.10 14.82
CA LEU A 79 8.88 20.50 14.85
C LEU A 79 8.74 22.03 14.87
N MET A 80 9.51 22.71 15.73
CA MET A 80 9.45 24.18 15.86
C MET A 80 9.94 24.90 14.59
N ALA A 81 10.99 24.40 13.95
CA ALA A 81 11.54 24.98 12.73
C ALA A 81 10.58 24.86 11.54
N THR A 82 9.84 23.75 11.46
CA THR A 82 8.99 23.44 10.29
C THR A 82 7.56 23.92 10.46
N ARG A 83 6.89 23.56 11.56
CA ARG A 83 5.46 23.88 11.75
C ARG A 83 5.18 25.24 12.36
N TYR A 84 6.15 25.76 13.11
CA TYR A 84 6.02 27.03 13.81
C TYR A 84 6.94 28.11 13.23
N ALA A 85 7.72 27.77 12.20
CA ALA A 85 8.63 28.67 11.51
C ALA A 85 9.56 29.45 12.47
N ASN A 86 10.00 28.80 13.55
CA ASN A 86 10.90 29.42 14.51
C ASN A 86 12.21 29.85 13.83
N THR A 87 12.66 31.06 14.17
CA THR A 87 13.94 31.64 13.74
C THR A 87 15.13 30.89 14.37
N ASP A 88 16.33 31.13 13.82
CA ASP A 88 17.55 30.47 14.30
C ASP A 88 17.85 30.81 15.77
N ASP A 89 17.59 32.05 16.21
CA ASP A 89 17.77 32.48 17.60
C ASP A 89 16.79 31.77 18.55
N GLN A 90 15.53 31.59 18.12
CA GLN A 90 14.54 30.85 18.90
C GLN A 90 14.91 29.36 19.01
N LEU A 91 15.45 28.78 17.93
CA LEU A 91 15.94 27.40 17.94
C LEU A 91 17.19 27.25 18.80
N ALA A 92 18.13 28.21 18.77
CA ALA A 92 19.30 28.24 19.65
C ALA A 92 18.89 28.32 21.13
N THR A 93 17.88 29.12 21.45
CA THR A 93 17.31 29.21 22.81
C THR A 93 16.74 27.87 23.26
N ILE A 94 16.00 27.17 22.38
CA ILE A 94 15.50 25.81 22.66
C ILE A 94 16.66 24.83 22.87
N ALA A 95 17.68 24.89 22.03
CA ALA A 95 18.85 24.02 22.10
C ALA A 95 19.57 24.19 23.44
N GLU A 96 19.88 25.43 23.84
CA GLU A 96 20.60 25.72 25.08
C GLU A 96 19.77 25.33 26.32
N GLY A 97 18.47 25.64 26.32
CA GLY A 97 17.57 25.29 27.42
C GLY A 97 17.39 23.77 27.64
N HIS A 98 17.78 22.95 26.67
CA HIS A 98 17.68 21.48 26.74
C HIS A 98 19.02 20.76 26.46
N LYS A 99 20.13 21.50 26.50
CA LYS A 99 21.48 21.00 26.18
C LYS A 99 22.04 20.04 27.23
N SER A 100 21.60 20.15 28.47
CA SER A 100 22.09 19.30 29.56
C SER A 100 21.15 18.10 29.77
N TYR A 101 21.70 16.89 29.68
CA TYR A 101 21.04 15.68 30.17
C TYR A 101 21.52 15.41 31.59
N SER A 102 20.64 15.52 32.58
CA SER A 102 20.95 15.16 33.98
C SER A 102 20.32 13.82 34.37
N ASN A 103 19.11 13.54 33.90
CA ASN A 103 18.38 12.30 34.19
C ASN A 103 17.22 12.08 33.21
N ALA A 104 16.44 11.01 33.40
CA ALA A 104 15.29 10.68 32.55
C ALA A 104 14.21 11.78 32.52
N GLN A 105 14.09 12.60 33.58
CA GLN A 105 13.14 13.72 33.64
C GLN A 105 13.49 14.82 32.64
N SER A 106 14.78 15.01 32.32
CA SER A 106 15.20 15.94 31.25
C SER A 106 14.58 15.54 29.92
N THR A 107 14.63 14.25 29.57
CA THR A 107 14.02 13.72 28.34
C THR A 107 12.50 13.87 28.37
N GLN A 108 11.86 13.52 29.49
CA GLN A 108 10.40 13.61 29.62
C GLN A 108 9.90 15.06 29.47
N THR A 109 10.67 16.04 29.95
CA THR A 109 10.35 17.46 29.79
C THR A 109 10.30 17.85 28.31
N VAL A 110 11.27 17.40 27.51
CA VAL A 110 11.29 17.64 26.06
C VAL A 110 10.13 16.94 25.38
N VAL A 111 9.86 15.68 25.74
CA VAL A 111 8.73 14.90 25.20
C VAL A 111 7.40 15.60 25.49
N ASN A 112 7.18 16.11 26.70
CA ASN A 112 5.98 16.85 27.06
C ASN A 112 5.80 18.13 26.22
N LYS A 113 6.88 18.86 25.95
CA LYS A 113 6.84 20.01 25.04
C LYS A 113 6.47 19.62 23.61
N ILE A 114 6.96 18.49 23.12
CA ILE A 114 6.54 17.96 21.82
C ILE A 114 5.04 17.65 21.86
N VAL A 115 4.52 16.97 22.88
CA VAL A 115 3.09 16.66 23.02
C VAL A 115 2.24 17.95 22.98
N GLU A 116 2.60 18.94 23.80
CA GLU A 116 1.91 20.24 23.88
C GLU A 116 1.87 20.91 22.50
N LYS A 117 3.02 21.04 21.82
CA LYS A 117 3.10 21.63 20.49
C LYS A 117 2.48 20.76 19.40
N SER A 118 2.23 19.48 19.65
CA SER A 118 1.57 18.62 18.68
C SER A 118 0.05 18.68 18.78
N ALA A 119 -0.51 19.08 19.93
CA ALA A 119 -1.94 19.09 20.16
C ALA A 119 -2.70 20.00 19.18
N GLY A 120 -2.12 21.15 18.83
CA GLY A 120 -2.67 22.12 17.87
C GLY A 120 -2.40 21.81 16.39
N ILE A 121 -1.65 20.75 16.08
CA ILE A 121 -1.37 20.38 14.69
C ILE A 121 -2.59 19.66 14.13
N ILE A 122 -3.25 20.33 13.20
CA ILE A 122 -4.22 19.70 12.31
C ILE A 122 -3.41 19.12 11.16
N VAL A 123 -3.13 17.81 11.25
CA VAL A 123 -2.67 17.05 10.09
C VAL A 123 -3.85 17.01 9.13
N ALA A 124 -3.64 17.39 7.87
CA ALA A 124 -4.68 17.32 6.85
C ALA A 124 -5.21 15.89 6.83
N GLN A 125 -6.47 15.71 7.24
CA GLN A 125 -7.16 14.43 7.09
C GLN A 125 -7.10 14.03 5.61
N GLY A 126 -6.67 12.81 5.34
CA GLY A 126 -6.44 12.34 3.97
C GLY A 126 -5.07 12.68 3.37
N GLY A 127 -4.02 12.92 4.18
CA GLY A 127 -2.63 13.11 3.74
C GLY A 127 -1.95 11.87 3.13
N ILE A 128 -0.71 12.02 2.65
CA ILE A 128 0.17 10.88 2.33
C ILE A 128 1.41 10.90 3.23
N VAL A 129 1.92 9.71 3.53
CA VAL A 129 3.09 9.47 4.37
C VAL A 129 3.97 8.50 3.61
N VAL A 130 5.08 9.00 3.08
CA VAL A 130 6.00 8.19 2.28
C VAL A 130 7.21 7.87 3.14
N MET A 131 7.42 6.59 3.44
CA MET A 131 8.54 6.14 4.25
C MET A 131 9.88 6.32 3.50
N PRO A 132 11.01 6.55 4.19
CA PRO A 132 12.31 6.77 3.57
C PRO A 132 12.70 5.72 2.53
N GLU A 133 12.47 4.44 2.83
CA GLU A 133 12.81 3.32 1.95
C GLU A 133 12.12 3.37 0.57
N VAL A 134 10.97 4.05 0.45
CA VAL A 134 10.27 4.21 -0.83
C VAL A 134 11.07 5.12 -1.76
N TYR A 135 11.74 6.14 -1.22
CA TYR A 135 12.58 7.05 -1.99
C TYR A 135 13.84 6.34 -2.51
N ASP A 136 14.45 5.49 -1.68
CA ASP A 136 15.64 4.73 -2.04
C ASP A 136 15.33 3.83 -3.25
N VAL A 137 14.26 3.03 -3.17
CA VAL A 137 13.83 2.15 -4.27
C VAL A 137 13.37 2.95 -5.49
N GLY A 138 12.66 4.06 -5.30
CA GLY A 138 12.25 4.94 -6.39
C GLY A 138 13.47 5.44 -7.17
N GLN A 139 14.52 5.90 -6.48
CA GLN A 139 15.75 6.34 -7.10
C GLN A 139 16.44 5.22 -7.89
N GLU A 140 16.54 4.02 -7.33
CA GLU A 140 17.09 2.83 -8.03
C GLU A 140 16.29 2.49 -9.31
N LYS A 141 15.00 2.84 -9.33
CA LYS A 141 14.08 2.60 -10.45
C LYS A 141 14.00 3.78 -11.43
N GLY A 142 14.82 4.81 -11.26
CA GLY A 142 14.81 6.00 -12.11
C GLY A 142 13.67 6.98 -11.82
N LEU A 143 12.94 6.79 -10.72
CA LEU A 143 11.86 7.66 -10.24
C LEU A 143 12.27 8.35 -8.94
N ALA A 144 13.09 9.41 -9.06
CA ALA A 144 13.71 10.06 -7.92
C ALA A 144 12.91 11.25 -7.35
N GLY A 145 13.07 11.48 -6.04
CA GLY A 145 12.77 12.73 -5.36
C GLY A 145 11.34 13.25 -5.53
N GLU A 146 11.22 14.43 -6.14
CA GLU A 146 9.97 15.17 -6.28
C GLU A 146 8.97 14.45 -7.20
N ALA A 147 9.45 13.82 -8.28
CA ALA A 147 8.61 13.11 -9.23
C ALA A 147 7.89 11.93 -8.56
N LEU A 148 8.60 11.14 -7.73
CA LEU A 148 8.01 10.05 -6.95
C LEU A 148 6.94 10.56 -5.98
N THR A 149 7.27 11.61 -5.21
CA THR A 149 6.34 12.20 -4.25
C THR A 149 5.09 12.72 -4.94
N ARG A 150 5.27 13.39 -6.08
CA ARG A 150 4.19 13.93 -6.90
C ARG A 150 3.30 12.81 -7.43
N ASN A 151 3.89 11.72 -7.93
CA ASN A 151 3.13 10.57 -8.43
C ASN A 151 2.34 9.87 -7.32
N ILE A 152 2.92 9.67 -6.14
CA ILE A 152 2.21 9.08 -4.99
C ILE A 152 1.09 9.99 -4.48
N ARG A 153 1.29 11.31 -4.50
CA ARG A 153 0.23 12.27 -4.12
C ARG A 153 -0.89 12.24 -5.14
N LYS A 154 -0.54 12.38 -6.41
CA LYS A 154 -1.49 12.36 -7.53
C LYS A 154 -2.28 11.06 -7.47
N SER A 155 -1.65 9.91 -7.23
CA SER A 155 -2.36 8.62 -7.19
C SER A 155 -3.39 8.52 -6.08
N ARG A 156 -3.13 9.06 -4.89
CA ARG A 156 -4.15 9.17 -3.82
C ARG A 156 -5.31 10.04 -4.26
N ASP A 157 -5.02 11.25 -4.74
CA ASP A 157 -6.07 12.22 -5.10
C ASP A 157 -6.93 11.71 -6.25
N GLU A 158 -6.27 11.10 -7.23
CA GLU A 158 -6.90 10.45 -8.36
C GLU A 158 -7.75 9.25 -7.92
N ALA A 159 -7.24 8.39 -7.03
CA ALA A 159 -8.01 7.28 -6.47
C ALA A 159 -9.30 7.77 -5.80
N LYS A 160 -9.25 8.83 -5.00
CA LYS A 160 -10.46 9.45 -4.41
C LYS A 160 -11.43 9.91 -5.50
N ARG A 161 -10.93 10.61 -6.52
CA ARG A 161 -11.74 11.12 -7.61
C ARG A 161 -12.46 10.00 -8.36
N ILE A 162 -11.76 8.94 -8.71
CA ILE A 162 -12.32 7.83 -9.50
C ILE A 162 -13.28 6.96 -8.67
N ILE A 163 -13.02 6.78 -7.36
CA ILE A 163 -13.97 6.13 -6.44
C ILE A 163 -15.25 6.97 -6.33
N GLN A 164 -15.13 8.29 -6.14
CA GLN A 164 -16.28 9.20 -6.08
C GLN A 164 -17.10 9.17 -7.38
N ALA A 165 -16.43 9.13 -8.55
CA ALA A 165 -17.09 9.00 -9.83
C ALA A 165 -17.84 7.66 -9.95
N GLY A 166 -17.21 6.55 -9.57
CA GLY A 166 -17.83 5.24 -9.52
C GLY A 166 -19.04 5.17 -8.59
N LEU A 167 -18.95 5.77 -7.40
CA LEU A 167 -20.06 5.87 -6.45
C LEU A 167 -21.23 6.69 -7.00
N SER A 168 -20.92 7.77 -7.71
CA SER A 168 -21.92 8.63 -8.36
C SER A 168 -22.63 7.85 -9.48
N ASN A 169 -21.89 7.08 -10.27
CA ASN A 169 -22.42 6.24 -11.35
C ASN A 169 -23.40 5.17 -10.82
N ILE A 170 -23.07 4.45 -9.74
CA ILE A 170 -23.96 3.43 -9.14
C ILE A 170 -25.24 4.05 -8.56
N SER A 171 -25.21 5.33 -8.20
CA SER A 171 -26.38 6.04 -7.67
C SER A 171 -27.34 6.53 -8.75
N LEU A 172 -27.00 6.39 -10.03
CA LEU A 172 -27.91 6.67 -11.14
C LEU A 172 -29.03 5.63 -11.21
N LYS A 173 -30.18 6.02 -11.79
CA LYS A 173 -31.36 5.16 -11.93
C LYS A 173 -31.06 3.87 -12.71
N ASP A 174 -30.23 3.99 -13.74
CA ASP A 174 -29.72 2.89 -14.56
C ASP A 174 -28.19 2.94 -14.52
N PRO A 175 -27.53 2.13 -13.66
CA PRO A 175 -26.08 2.06 -13.62
C PRO A 175 -25.52 1.65 -14.98
N ASP A 176 -24.43 2.30 -15.38
CA ASP A 176 -23.85 2.18 -16.72
C ASP A 176 -23.26 0.78 -16.99
N GLU A 177 -22.99 0.48 -18.25
CA GLU A 177 -22.31 -0.72 -18.76
C GLU A 177 -20.98 -0.98 -18.04
N HIS A 178 -20.33 0.05 -17.47
CA HIS A 178 -19.15 -0.09 -16.62
C HIS A 178 -19.39 -0.97 -15.38
N MET A 179 -20.49 -0.78 -14.64
CA MET A 179 -20.78 -1.59 -13.46
C MET A 179 -21.05 -3.05 -13.86
N LYS A 180 -21.86 -3.24 -14.92
CA LYS A 180 -22.18 -4.57 -15.42
C LYS A 180 -20.94 -5.29 -15.96
N ARG A 181 -20.02 -4.57 -16.60
CA ARG A 181 -18.75 -5.12 -17.08
C ARG A 181 -17.92 -5.70 -15.94
N TRP A 182 -17.79 -4.98 -14.84
CA TRP A 182 -16.86 -5.37 -13.77
C TRP A 182 -17.50 -6.08 -12.58
N PHE A 183 -18.82 -6.12 -12.48
CA PHE A 183 -19.51 -6.85 -11.39
C PHE A 183 -20.65 -7.75 -11.87
N GLY A 184 -20.96 -7.75 -13.17
CA GLY A 184 -22.00 -8.59 -13.75
C GLY A 184 -23.42 -8.12 -13.41
N ALA A 185 -24.37 -9.05 -13.51
CA ALA A 185 -25.75 -8.79 -13.15
C ALA A 185 -25.95 -8.88 -11.63
N LEU A 186 -25.78 -7.76 -10.94
CA LEU A 186 -25.97 -7.68 -9.50
C LEU A 186 -27.46 -7.59 -9.11
N SER A 187 -27.84 -8.34 -8.08
CA SER A 187 -29.10 -8.13 -7.35
C SER A 187 -29.14 -6.76 -6.64
N ASN A 188 -30.33 -6.32 -6.20
CA ASN A 188 -30.45 -5.05 -5.46
C ASN A 188 -29.61 -5.02 -4.18
N GLN A 189 -29.55 -6.14 -3.44
CA GLN A 189 -28.71 -6.26 -2.25
C GLN A 189 -27.22 -6.13 -2.59
N GLN A 190 -26.79 -6.78 -3.67
CA GLN A 190 -25.41 -6.71 -4.14
C GLN A 190 -25.02 -5.31 -4.64
N LYS A 191 -25.93 -4.60 -5.33
CA LYS A 191 -25.73 -3.19 -5.70
C LYS A 191 -25.60 -2.30 -4.47
N ALA A 192 -26.43 -2.53 -3.44
CA ALA A 192 -26.34 -1.81 -2.18
C ALA A 192 -25.00 -2.08 -1.47
N GLN A 193 -24.51 -3.33 -1.49
CA GLN A 193 -23.19 -3.70 -0.96
C GLN A 193 -22.07 -2.98 -1.73
N LEU A 194 -22.09 -3.00 -3.06
CA LEU A 194 -21.09 -2.30 -3.88
C LEU A 194 -21.05 -0.80 -3.56
N LYS A 195 -22.24 -0.19 -3.43
CA LYS A 195 -22.37 1.22 -3.03
C LYS A 195 -21.77 1.47 -1.64
N GLN A 196 -22.11 0.64 -0.65
CA GLN A 196 -21.56 0.76 0.70
C GLN A 196 -20.03 0.60 0.71
N ASN A 197 -19.52 -0.35 -0.07
CA ASN A 197 -18.09 -0.59 -0.19
C ASN A 197 -17.33 0.64 -0.74
N LEU A 198 -17.84 1.25 -1.82
CA LEU A 198 -17.25 2.48 -2.36
C LEU A 198 -17.36 3.66 -1.40
N THR A 199 -18.47 3.79 -0.66
CA THR A 199 -18.62 4.80 0.40
C THR A 199 -17.57 4.61 1.50
N ASN A 200 -17.43 3.39 2.03
CA ASN A 200 -16.42 3.07 3.06
C ASN A 200 -15.01 3.38 2.56
N MET A 201 -14.70 3.07 1.29
CA MET A 201 -13.41 3.38 0.71
C MET A 201 -13.15 4.89 0.66
N LEU A 202 -14.12 5.66 0.18
CA LEU A 202 -14.01 7.11 0.09
C LEU A 202 -13.89 7.76 1.47
N ASP A 203 -14.69 7.32 2.44
CA ASP A 203 -14.65 7.79 3.83
C ASP A 203 -13.32 7.45 4.50
N GLY A 204 -12.79 6.25 4.26
CA GLY A 204 -11.46 5.84 4.72
C GLY A 204 -10.37 6.76 4.16
N LEU A 205 -10.36 6.98 2.84
CA LEU A 205 -9.39 7.84 2.16
C LEU A 205 -9.51 9.32 2.58
N ASN A 206 -10.71 9.79 2.95
CA ASN A 206 -10.93 11.15 3.43
C ASN A 206 -10.57 11.34 4.90
N SER A 207 -10.76 10.32 5.73
CA SER A 207 -10.52 10.41 7.17
C SER A 207 -9.11 10.03 7.61
N LYS A 208 -8.39 9.22 6.82
CA LYS A 208 -7.06 8.69 7.17
C LYS A 208 -6.00 9.07 6.16
N SER A 209 -4.79 9.30 6.64
CA SER A 209 -3.61 9.40 5.78
C SER A 209 -3.21 8.02 5.25
N ILE A 210 -2.63 7.96 4.05
CA ILE A 210 -2.05 6.72 3.51
C ILE A 210 -0.55 6.68 3.83
N GLN A 211 -0.12 5.61 4.50
CA GLN A 211 1.28 5.27 4.70
C GLN A 211 1.76 4.31 3.60
N PHE A 212 2.65 4.82 2.76
CA PHE A 212 3.37 4.08 1.73
C PHE A 212 4.71 3.59 2.25
N LYS A 213 4.92 2.27 2.20
CA LYS A 213 6.17 1.58 2.59
C LYS A 213 6.63 0.68 1.44
N VAL A 214 7.84 0.14 1.49
CA VAL A 214 8.30 -0.84 0.48
C VAL A 214 7.91 -2.25 0.89
N ALA A 215 7.30 -3.01 -0.02
CA ALA A 215 7.15 -4.46 0.06
C ALA A 215 8.46 -5.14 -0.36
N VAL A 216 9.42 -5.21 0.57
CA VAL A 216 10.78 -5.71 0.31
C VAL A 216 10.73 -7.09 -0.38
N LYS A 217 11.38 -7.20 -1.55
CA LYS A 217 11.55 -8.43 -2.35
C LYS A 217 10.26 -9.04 -2.95
N LYS A 218 9.13 -8.32 -3.01
CA LYS A 218 7.92 -8.80 -3.71
C LYS A 218 7.82 -8.27 -5.15
N LYS A 219 7.70 -9.19 -6.10
CA LYS A 219 7.37 -8.91 -7.52
C LYS A 219 5.86 -8.70 -7.66
N THR A 220 5.38 -7.56 -7.17
CA THR A 220 3.96 -7.14 -7.17
C THR A 220 3.87 -5.62 -7.36
N TYR A 221 2.67 -5.07 -7.57
CA TYR A 221 2.41 -3.63 -7.54
C TYR A 221 2.28 -3.13 -6.11
N GLY A 222 1.46 -3.80 -5.30
CA GLY A 222 1.29 -3.47 -3.90
C GLY A 222 1.02 -4.71 -3.06
N THR A 223 0.94 -4.50 -1.74
CA THR A 223 0.28 -5.40 -0.80
C THR A 223 -0.30 -4.59 0.35
N ALA A 224 -1.45 -5.05 0.82
CA ALA A 224 -2.18 -4.56 1.97
C ALA A 224 -2.50 -5.72 2.91
N SER A 225 -2.81 -5.39 4.17
CA SER A 225 -3.37 -6.37 5.10
C SER A 225 -4.90 -6.25 5.06
N PRO A 226 -5.64 -7.31 4.68
CA PRO A 226 -7.10 -7.27 4.72
C PRO A 226 -7.63 -6.95 6.12
N GLN A 227 -8.57 -6.01 6.23
CA GLN A 227 -9.27 -5.68 7.48
C GLN A 227 -10.58 -4.91 7.22
N SER A 228 -11.50 -4.97 8.19
CA SER A 228 -12.80 -4.32 8.12
C SER A 228 -12.67 -2.81 8.20
N PHE A 229 -13.71 -2.10 7.72
CA PHE A 229 -13.78 -0.65 7.84
C PHE A 229 -13.71 -0.21 9.30
N GLU A 230 -14.42 -0.89 10.20
CA GLU A 230 -14.42 -0.61 11.63
C GLU A 230 -13.02 -0.79 12.24
N SER A 231 -12.32 -1.85 11.87
CA SER A 231 -10.93 -2.09 12.29
C SER A 231 -10.01 -0.97 11.79
N LEU A 232 -10.13 -0.59 10.52
CA LEU A 232 -9.37 0.50 9.92
C LEU A 232 -9.62 1.83 10.65
N MET A 233 -10.86 2.11 11.05
CA MET A 233 -11.19 3.36 11.72
C MET A 233 -10.51 3.48 13.09
N GLN A 234 -10.11 2.37 13.71
CA GLN A 234 -9.25 2.36 14.92
C GLN A 234 -7.75 2.56 14.61
N GLN A 235 -7.34 2.39 13.35
CA GLN A 235 -5.96 2.63 12.93
C GLN A 235 -5.68 4.12 12.73
N GLN A 236 -4.41 4.49 12.77
CA GLN A 236 -3.98 5.86 12.50
C GLN A 236 -3.85 6.17 11.01
N TYR A 237 -3.66 5.15 10.18
CA TYR A 237 -3.40 5.29 8.75
C TYR A 237 -3.85 4.05 7.98
N ILE A 238 -4.06 4.23 6.68
CA ILE A 238 -4.17 3.14 5.71
C ILE A 238 -2.75 2.74 5.33
N ARG A 239 -2.39 1.45 5.39
CA ARG A 239 -1.04 1.00 5.03
C ARG A 239 -1.04 0.33 3.67
N ILE A 240 -0.22 0.86 2.75
CA ILE A 240 0.02 0.27 1.43
C ILE A 240 1.53 0.00 1.31
N ASN A 241 1.91 -1.25 1.07
CA ASN A 241 3.30 -1.62 0.83
C ASN A 241 3.52 -1.74 -0.69
N LEU A 242 4.26 -0.80 -1.26
CA LEU A 242 4.58 -0.71 -2.69
C LEU A 242 5.59 -1.78 -3.08
N GLY A 243 5.21 -2.61 -4.06
CA GLY A 243 6.07 -3.63 -4.63
C GLY A 243 6.90 -3.12 -5.81
N HIS A 244 7.66 -4.03 -6.42
CA HIS A 244 8.56 -3.70 -7.52
C HIS A 244 7.88 -3.07 -8.74
N TYR A 245 6.68 -3.55 -9.10
CA TYR A 245 5.97 -3.13 -10.32
C TYR A 245 5.24 -1.79 -10.15
N PHE A 246 5.09 -1.29 -8.92
CA PHE A 246 4.57 0.05 -8.69
C PHE A 246 5.44 1.10 -9.39
N PHE A 247 6.76 0.95 -9.31
CA PHE A 247 7.69 1.92 -9.89
C PHE A 247 7.73 1.88 -11.42
N THR A 248 7.08 0.89 -12.04
CA THR A 248 6.86 0.81 -13.50
C THR A 248 5.41 1.12 -13.90
N SER A 249 4.58 1.55 -12.96
CA SER A 249 3.18 1.94 -13.22
C SER A 249 3.11 3.26 -13.99
N SER A 250 1.99 3.50 -14.67
CA SER A 250 1.74 4.73 -15.41
C SER A 250 0.94 5.75 -14.60
N GLY A 251 1.02 7.02 -15.00
CA GLY A 251 0.09 8.06 -14.56
C GLY A 251 -1.23 8.05 -15.34
N ASP A 252 -1.34 7.19 -16.35
CA ASP A 252 -2.46 7.09 -17.30
C ASP A 252 -3.26 5.80 -17.04
N HIS A 253 -4.36 5.58 -17.76
CA HIS A 253 -5.17 4.36 -17.65
C HIS A 253 -4.36 3.07 -17.78
N SER A 254 -4.81 2.06 -17.04
CA SER A 254 -4.40 0.69 -17.29
C SER A 254 -4.82 0.26 -18.70
N ASN A 255 -4.04 -0.64 -19.31
CA ASN A 255 -4.51 -1.30 -20.51
C ASN A 255 -5.70 -2.20 -20.13
N GLN A 256 -6.89 -1.88 -20.65
CA GLN A 256 -8.13 -2.61 -20.37
C GLN A 256 -8.60 -3.44 -21.57
N THR A 257 -7.66 -4.05 -22.29
CA THR A 257 -7.97 -4.87 -23.47
C THR A 257 -8.70 -6.14 -23.01
N VAL A 258 -9.98 -6.22 -23.36
CA VAL A 258 -10.78 -7.44 -23.14
C VAL A 258 -10.88 -8.16 -24.48
N HIS A 259 -10.42 -9.41 -24.49
CA HIS A 259 -10.46 -10.28 -25.66
C HIS A 259 -11.84 -10.91 -25.84
N ASP A 260 -12.03 -11.60 -26.96
CA ASP A 260 -13.27 -12.32 -27.25
C ASP A 260 -13.65 -13.26 -26.08
N GLN A 261 -14.84 -13.03 -25.51
CA GLN A 261 -15.25 -13.72 -24.29
C GLN A 261 -15.44 -15.21 -24.50
N ALA A 262 -15.94 -15.64 -25.67
CA ALA A 262 -16.15 -17.06 -25.95
C ALA A 262 -14.82 -17.81 -26.07
N PHE A 263 -13.82 -17.18 -26.69
CA PHE A 263 -12.45 -17.66 -26.72
C PHE A 263 -11.87 -17.75 -25.30
N TYR A 264 -11.94 -16.66 -24.53
CA TYR A 264 -11.36 -16.60 -23.19
C TYR A 264 -12.03 -17.61 -22.24
N ASP A 265 -13.36 -17.70 -22.27
CA ASP A 265 -14.15 -18.69 -21.52
C ASP A 265 -13.67 -20.11 -21.78
N ARG A 266 -13.47 -20.47 -23.06
CA ARG A 266 -13.04 -21.82 -23.46
C ARG A 266 -11.63 -22.12 -22.96
N VAL A 267 -10.69 -21.20 -23.19
CA VAL A 267 -9.29 -21.38 -22.82
C VAL A 267 -9.14 -21.37 -21.30
N LEU A 268 -9.73 -20.42 -20.59
CA LEU A 268 -9.68 -20.36 -19.14
C LEU A 268 -10.39 -21.55 -18.49
N GLY A 269 -11.56 -21.95 -19.00
CA GLY A 269 -12.29 -23.13 -18.53
C GLY A 269 -11.47 -24.40 -18.64
N THR A 270 -10.79 -24.60 -19.78
CA THR A 270 -9.87 -25.73 -19.98
C THR A 270 -8.66 -25.64 -19.03
N HIS A 271 -8.13 -24.44 -18.81
CA HIS A 271 -7.02 -24.23 -17.88
C HIS A 271 -7.39 -24.62 -16.44
N MET A 272 -8.58 -24.22 -15.99
CA MET A 272 -9.10 -24.55 -14.67
C MET A 272 -9.38 -26.05 -14.52
N ALA A 273 -10.03 -26.66 -15.51
CA ALA A 273 -10.29 -28.10 -15.51
C ALA A 273 -9.01 -28.93 -15.41
N LEU A 274 -7.94 -28.53 -16.12
CA LEU A 274 -6.63 -29.20 -16.01
C LEU A 274 -5.96 -28.99 -14.64
N LYS A 275 -6.19 -27.86 -13.97
CA LYS A 275 -5.70 -27.63 -12.60
C LYS A 275 -6.45 -28.51 -11.60
N ASP A 276 -7.75 -28.64 -11.76
CA ASP A 276 -8.60 -29.50 -10.92
C ASP A 276 -8.24 -30.98 -11.15
N GLU A 277 -8.06 -31.43 -12.41
CA GLU A 277 -7.56 -32.77 -12.75
C GLU A 277 -6.22 -33.07 -12.07
N ARG A 278 -5.30 -32.10 -12.07
CA ARG A 278 -4.00 -32.25 -11.38
C ARG A 278 -4.18 -32.42 -9.87
N ALA A 279 -5.06 -31.64 -9.26
CA ALA A 279 -5.33 -31.71 -7.83
C ALA A 279 -5.99 -33.06 -7.46
N GLU A 280 -6.88 -33.57 -8.31
CA GLU A 280 -7.51 -34.88 -8.16
C GLU A 280 -6.48 -36.00 -8.24
N VAL A 281 -5.63 -36.02 -9.27
CA VAL A 281 -4.53 -37.00 -9.41
C VAL A 281 -3.62 -36.98 -8.19
N GLN A 282 -3.29 -35.80 -7.66
CA GLN A 282 -2.49 -35.66 -6.45
C GLN A 282 -3.22 -36.21 -5.21
N SER A 283 -4.52 -35.88 -5.04
CA SER A 283 -5.30 -36.40 -3.93
C SER A 283 -5.46 -37.92 -4.00
N GLN A 284 -5.64 -38.48 -5.19
CA GLN A 284 -5.82 -39.91 -5.40
C GLN A 284 -4.53 -40.66 -5.09
N PHE A 285 -3.38 -40.17 -5.56
CA PHE A 285 -2.08 -40.71 -5.19
C PHE A 285 -1.90 -40.83 -3.66
N PHE A 286 -2.20 -39.77 -2.90
CA PHE A 286 -2.09 -39.82 -1.43
C PHE A 286 -3.04 -40.83 -0.76
N LYS A 287 -4.20 -41.10 -1.36
CA LYS A 287 -5.10 -42.15 -0.88
C LYS A 287 -4.54 -43.54 -1.19
N ASP A 288 -4.00 -43.73 -2.40
CA ASP A 288 -3.55 -45.03 -2.89
C ASP A 288 -2.29 -45.53 -2.20
N ILE A 289 -1.37 -44.65 -1.79
CA ILE A 289 -0.16 -45.03 -1.06
C ILE A 289 -0.41 -45.45 0.40
N LYS A 290 -1.62 -45.22 0.93
CA LYS A 290 -1.92 -45.49 2.34
C LYS A 290 -1.93 -47.00 2.61
N GLY A 291 -1.02 -47.46 3.46
CA GLY A 291 -0.90 -48.88 3.83
C GLY A 291 -0.23 -49.75 2.77
N LYS A 292 0.43 -49.15 1.78
CA LYS A 292 1.20 -49.85 0.75
C LYS A 292 2.64 -50.09 1.20
N SER A 293 3.25 -51.15 0.68
CA SER A 293 4.68 -51.41 0.84
C SER A 293 5.52 -50.40 0.06
N SER A 294 6.80 -50.24 0.41
CA SER A 294 7.69 -49.30 -0.28
C SER A 294 7.78 -49.57 -1.79
N ALA A 295 7.83 -50.84 -2.21
CA ALA A 295 7.89 -51.20 -3.62
C ALA A 295 6.60 -50.82 -4.39
N GLU A 296 5.43 -50.97 -3.76
CA GLU A 296 4.15 -50.52 -4.35
C GLU A 296 4.08 -48.99 -4.42
N VAL A 297 4.57 -48.29 -3.40
CA VAL A 297 4.64 -46.82 -3.39
C VAL A 297 5.53 -46.32 -4.52
N ASP A 298 6.66 -46.96 -4.80
CA ASP A 298 7.55 -46.57 -5.89
C ASP A 298 6.88 -46.67 -7.27
N VAL A 299 6.07 -47.72 -7.50
CA VAL A 299 5.29 -47.88 -8.74
C VAL A 299 4.24 -46.77 -8.85
N LEU A 300 3.44 -46.56 -7.79
CA LEU A 300 2.41 -45.51 -7.75
C LEU A 300 3.01 -44.10 -7.93
N GLN A 301 4.21 -43.86 -7.40
CA GLN A 301 4.92 -42.60 -7.54
C GLN A 301 5.32 -42.36 -9.01
N GLN A 302 5.83 -43.38 -9.71
CA GLN A 302 6.17 -43.26 -11.14
C GLN A 302 4.94 -42.98 -12.02
N GLU A 303 3.80 -43.60 -11.70
CA GLU A 303 2.52 -43.37 -12.39
C GLU A 303 2.01 -41.94 -12.14
N PHE A 304 2.01 -41.50 -10.88
CA PHE A 304 1.67 -40.14 -10.49
C PHE A 304 2.56 -39.11 -11.21
N ASP A 305 3.88 -39.32 -11.23
CA ASP A 305 4.81 -38.40 -11.88
C ASP A 305 4.58 -38.30 -13.38
N ARG A 306 4.28 -39.43 -14.04
CA ARG A 306 3.92 -39.45 -15.47
C ARG A 306 2.64 -38.67 -15.74
N ALA A 307 1.57 -38.93 -14.98
CA ALA A 307 0.29 -38.23 -15.13
C ALA A 307 0.42 -36.72 -14.84
N SER A 308 1.07 -36.37 -13.72
CA SER A 308 1.33 -34.99 -13.31
C SER A 308 2.16 -34.22 -14.34
N LYS A 309 3.18 -34.86 -14.94
CA LYS A 309 3.98 -34.26 -16.01
C LYS A 309 3.15 -33.98 -17.27
N GLU A 310 2.30 -34.91 -17.66
CA GLU A 310 1.43 -34.74 -18.82
C GLU A 310 0.39 -33.62 -18.61
N ILE A 311 -0.25 -33.58 -17.44
CA ILE A 311 -1.20 -32.51 -17.11
C ILE A 311 -0.49 -31.15 -17.09
N ARG A 312 0.71 -31.04 -16.49
CA ARG A 312 1.51 -29.79 -16.51
C ARG A 312 1.84 -29.34 -17.94
N ARG A 313 2.13 -30.28 -18.84
CA ARG A 313 2.38 -29.99 -20.26
C ARG A 313 1.13 -29.39 -20.92
N LYS A 314 -0.05 -29.99 -20.71
CA LYS A 314 -1.33 -29.48 -21.19
C LYS A 314 -1.65 -28.10 -20.62
N ILE A 315 -1.46 -27.89 -19.31
CA ILE A 315 -1.64 -26.59 -18.65
C ILE A 315 -0.78 -25.52 -19.33
N LYS A 316 0.51 -25.82 -19.58
CA LYS A 316 1.44 -24.90 -20.25
C LYS A 316 1.01 -24.57 -21.67
N GLN A 317 0.60 -25.58 -22.45
CA GLN A 317 0.12 -25.38 -23.82
C GLN A 317 -1.17 -24.56 -23.88
N ASN A 318 -2.10 -24.80 -22.95
CA ASN A 318 -3.32 -24.02 -22.86
C ASN A 318 -3.06 -22.59 -22.36
N ALA A 319 -2.17 -22.41 -21.38
CA ALA A 319 -1.80 -21.09 -20.88
C ALA A 319 -1.12 -20.22 -21.94
N ALA A 320 -0.39 -20.80 -22.89
CA ALA A 320 0.20 -20.08 -24.01
C ALA A 320 -0.85 -19.47 -24.99
N GLN A 321 -2.11 -19.89 -24.88
CA GLN A 321 -3.23 -19.33 -25.65
C GLN A 321 -3.96 -18.22 -24.87
N LEU A 322 -3.71 -18.07 -23.57
CA LEU A 322 -4.26 -16.95 -22.82
C LEU A 322 -3.58 -15.68 -23.32
N PRO A 323 -4.34 -14.60 -23.56
CA PRO A 323 -3.76 -13.32 -23.90
C PRO A 323 -2.79 -12.87 -22.81
N THR A 324 -1.61 -12.42 -23.21
CA THR A 324 -0.54 -11.96 -22.30
C THR A 324 -0.09 -10.52 -22.61
N GLU A 325 -0.72 -9.87 -23.58
CA GLU A 325 -0.31 -8.54 -24.06
C GLU A 325 -0.54 -7.48 -22.98
N ASN A 326 0.52 -6.74 -22.61
CA ASN A 326 0.55 -5.40 -22.00
C ASN A 326 -0.46 -5.05 -20.88
N ASP A 327 -1.18 -6.01 -20.29
CA ASP A 327 -2.03 -5.87 -19.10
C ASP A 327 -1.20 -5.57 -17.84
N SER A 328 0.12 -5.47 -17.99
CA SER A 328 1.11 -5.18 -16.96
C SER A 328 1.32 -3.69 -16.69
N ILE A 329 0.54 -2.79 -17.29
CA ILE A 329 0.57 -1.38 -16.89
C ILE A 329 -0.70 -1.11 -16.11
N ILE A 330 -0.53 -0.95 -14.79
CA ILE A 330 -1.56 -0.50 -13.86
C ILE A 330 -1.31 0.98 -13.57
N SER A 331 -2.36 1.79 -13.46
CA SER A 331 -2.19 3.18 -13.06
C SER A 331 -1.78 3.27 -11.58
N TYR A 332 -1.02 4.30 -11.19
CA TYR A 332 -0.72 4.49 -9.77
C TYR A 332 -1.99 4.60 -8.91
N ALA A 333 -3.04 5.22 -9.43
CA ALA A 333 -4.34 5.36 -8.77
C ALA A 333 -5.02 4.00 -8.61
N GLY A 334 -4.97 3.16 -9.64
CA GLY A 334 -5.51 1.81 -9.63
C GLY A 334 -4.84 0.92 -8.58
N VAL A 335 -3.52 1.04 -8.38
CA VAL A 335 -2.85 0.35 -7.28
C VAL A 335 -3.41 0.84 -5.94
N VAL A 336 -3.60 2.15 -5.74
CA VAL A 336 -4.18 2.67 -4.49
C VAL A 336 -5.60 2.15 -4.28
N VAL A 337 -6.45 2.11 -5.32
CA VAL A 337 -7.81 1.56 -5.24
C VAL A 337 -7.78 0.09 -4.84
N HIS A 338 -6.98 -0.74 -5.51
CA HIS A 338 -6.84 -2.17 -5.25
C HIS A 338 -6.39 -2.43 -3.79
N GLU A 339 -5.34 -1.74 -3.34
CA GLU A 339 -4.81 -1.96 -1.99
C GLU A 339 -5.71 -1.36 -0.90
N ALA A 340 -6.47 -0.32 -1.23
CA ALA A 340 -7.47 0.26 -0.35
C ALA A 340 -8.65 -0.69 -0.12
N THR A 341 -9.08 -1.45 -1.14
CA THR A 341 -10.20 -2.38 -0.97
C THR A 341 -9.88 -3.47 0.06
N HIS A 342 -8.65 -4.02 0.04
CA HIS A 342 -8.21 -4.94 1.08
C HIS A 342 -8.28 -4.29 2.48
N ASN A 343 -7.74 -3.07 2.63
CA ASN A 343 -7.66 -2.38 3.92
C ASN A 343 -9.00 -1.90 4.48
N MET A 344 -10.01 -1.68 3.63
CA MET A 344 -11.23 -0.95 4.01
C MET A 344 -12.48 -1.81 3.98
N ILE A 345 -12.52 -2.81 3.10
CA ILE A 345 -13.73 -3.58 2.81
C ILE A 345 -13.42 -5.09 2.67
N GLU A 346 -12.26 -5.53 3.17
CA GLU A 346 -11.87 -6.94 3.27
C GLU A 346 -11.93 -7.74 1.97
N THR A 347 -11.75 -7.09 0.81
CA THR A 347 -11.66 -7.85 -0.45
C THR A 347 -10.46 -8.79 -0.43
N GLU A 348 -10.53 -9.81 -1.26
CA GLU A 348 -9.47 -10.79 -1.51
C GLU A 348 -8.91 -10.63 -2.93
N ASP A 349 -7.79 -11.31 -3.14
CA ASP A 349 -7.28 -11.64 -4.47
C ASP A 349 -7.90 -12.97 -4.91
N VAL A 350 -9.13 -12.88 -5.44
CA VAL A 350 -9.99 -14.05 -5.62
C VAL A 350 -9.32 -15.08 -6.53
N THR A 351 -9.40 -16.34 -6.10
CA THR A 351 -8.93 -17.49 -6.86
C THR A 351 -10.10 -18.44 -7.16
N VAL A 352 -10.21 -18.91 -8.41
CA VAL A 352 -11.17 -19.95 -8.82
C VAL A 352 -10.40 -21.08 -9.47
N SER A 353 -10.58 -22.33 -8.99
CA SER A 353 -9.85 -23.52 -9.46
C SER A 353 -8.33 -23.29 -9.58
N GLY A 354 -7.74 -22.64 -8.56
CA GLY A 354 -6.31 -22.33 -8.52
C GLY A 354 -5.83 -21.27 -9.52
N HIS A 355 -6.72 -20.53 -10.19
CA HIS A 355 -6.40 -19.38 -11.05
C HIS A 355 -6.78 -18.07 -10.36
N MET A 356 -5.79 -17.17 -10.18
CA MET A 356 -6.01 -15.83 -9.60
C MET A 356 -6.71 -14.91 -10.61
N MET A 357 -7.70 -14.17 -10.15
CA MET A 357 -8.56 -13.34 -10.99
C MET A 357 -8.02 -11.92 -11.14
N TYR A 358 -6.82 -11.81 -11.71
CA TYR A 358 -6.19 -10.53 -12.02
C TYR A 358 -6.29 -10.17 -13.49
N GLY A 359 -6.41 -8.87 -13.73
CA GLY A 359 -6.43 -8.27 -15.05
C GLY A 359 -7.84 -8.21 -15.67
N PRO A 360 -7.99 -7.42 -16.74
CA PRO A 360 -9.27 -7.17 -17.40
C PRO A 360 -10.04 -8.45 -17.76
N ASN A 361 -9.37 -9.40 -18.40
CA ASN A 361 -10.02 -10.61 -18.91
C ASN A 361 -10.53 -11.53 -17.80
N SER A 362 -9.72 -11.77 -16.78
CA SER A 362 -10.12 -12.60 -15.63
C SER A 362 -11.19 -11.92 -14.78
N CYS A 363 -11.11 -10.61 -14.57
CA CYS A 363 -12.12 -9.86 -13.83
C CYS A 363 -13.46 -9.82 -14.56
N PHE A 364 -13.44 -9.64 -15.88
CA PHE A 364 -14.65 -9.67 -16.71
C PHE A 364 -15.29 -11.07 -16.74
N TRP A 365 -14.47 -12.12 -16.87
CA TRP A 365 -14.91 -13.50 -16.71
C TRP A 365 -15.54 -13.76 -15.32
N LEU A 366 -14.87 -13.30 -14.26
CA LEU A 366 -15.34 -13.46 -12.89
C LEU A 366 -16.69 -12.77 -12.68
N ALA A 367 -16.84 -11.54 -13.17
CA ALA A 367 -18.09 -10.78 -13.10
C ALA A 367 -19.24 -11.49 -13.82
N ALA A 368 -18.99 -12.08 -14.99
CA ALA A 368 -20.00 -12.79 -15.77
C ALA A 368 -20.46 -14.12 -15.14
N ARG A 369 -19.54 -14.86 -14.50
CA ARG A 369 -19.80 -16.23 -14.00
C ARG A 369 -20.00 -16.33 -12.49
N HIS A 370 -19.40 -15.42 -11.72
CA HIS A 370 -19.41 -15.40 -10.25
C HIS A 370 -19.52 -13.95 -9.74
N PRO A 371 -20.64 -13.25 -9.99
CA PRO A 371 -20.80 -11.85 -9.58
C PRO A 371 -20.67 -11.63 -8.07
N ASP A 372 -21.00 -12.64 -7.26
CA ASP A 372 -20.76 -12.66 -5.82
C ASP A 372 -19.26 -12.60 -5.48
N LYS A 373 -18.43 -13.34 -6.19
CA LYS A 373 -16.97 -13.31 -6.02
C LYS A 373 -16.35 -12.06 -6.60
N ALA A 374 -16.89 -11.49 -7.67
CA ALA A 374 -16.43 -10.22 -8.22
C ALA A 374 -16.56 -9.07 -7.21
N LEU A 375 -17.63 -9.08 -6.39
CA LEU A 375 -17.79 -8.12 -5.28
C LEU A 375 -16.76 -8.30 -4.16
N ASN A 376 -16.10 -9.45 -4.08
CA ASN A 376 -15.03 -9.72 -3.12
C ASN A 376 -13.63 -9.61 -3.75
N ASN A 377 -13.49 -9.28 -5.04
CA ASN A 377 -12.19 -9.22 -5.71
C ASN A 377 -11.67 -7.79 -5.80
N ALA A 378 -10.50 -7.51 -5.24
CA ALA A 378 -9.90 -6.16 -5.24
C ALA A 378 -9.72 -5.59 -6.66
N ASP A 379 -9.36 -6.45 -7.60
CA ASP A 379 -9.06 -6.04 -8.97
C ASP A 379 -10.32 -5.62 -9.77
N ASN A 380 -11.49 -6.18 -9.43
CA ASN A 380 -12.75 -5.74 -10.02
C ASN A 380 -13.10 -4.30 -9.60
N TYR A 381 -12.84 -3.90 -8.35
CA TYR A 381 -13.00 -2.51 -7.91
C TYR A 381 -12.01 -1.58 -8.59
N ARG A 382 -10.74 -1.99 -8.70
CA ARG A 382 -9.73 -1.24 -9.45
C ARG A 382 -10.21 -0.95 -10.86
N LEU A 383 -10.54 -1.98 -11.63
CA LEU A 383 -10.91 -1.84 -13.04
C LEU A 383 -12.20 -1.05 -13.22
N TYR A 384 -13.17 -1.23 -12.33
CA TYR A 384 -14.39 -0.41 -12.31
C TYR A 384 -14.09 1.06 -12.07
N CYS A 385 -13.29 1.39 -11.05
CA CYS A 385 -12.95 2.78 -10.76
C CYS A 385 -12.06 3.38 -11.88
N GLU A 386 -11.14 2.60 -12.44
CA GLU A 386 -10.30 3.05 -13.56
C GLU A 386 -11.09 3.36 -14.84
N CYS A 387 -12.37 2.99 -14.97
CA CYS A 387 -13.23 3.51 -16.05
C CYS A 387 -13.42 5.04 -15.99
N PHE A 388 -13.16 5.67 -14.84
CA PHE A 388 -13.39 7.09 -14.59
C PHE A 388 -12.08 7.88 -14.43
N LEU A 389 -10.93 7.23 -14.58
CA LEU A 389 -9.64 7.91 -14.71
C LEU A 389 -9.64 8.82 -15.96
#